data_AF-A0A8H9F817-F1
#
_entry.id   AF-A0A8H9F817-F1
#
_cell.length_a   1.000
_cell.length_b   1.000
_cell.length_c   1.000
_cell.angle_alpha   90.00
_cell.angle_beta   90.00
_cell.angle_gamma   90.00
#
_symmetry.space_group_name_H-M   'P 1'
#
loop_
_entity.id
_entity.type
_entity.pdbx_description
1 polymer ?
#
loop_
_entity_poly.entity_id
_entity_poly.type
_entity_poly.pdbx_seq_one_letter_code
_entity_poly.pdbx_strand_id
1 'polypeptide(L)'
;MSAGLTFSFSEIIAHQAQAATSEGTITMRFDGALVYDKNGKPLSSYPGAGTYLEKAYLEEDATVNYYEKPKYMNWYHRNTNKKAVFYNIGKGGYVLGYNVASLDDKGTLSVYRNSYVYDKNGKRLKKYQGSKSNTLIRKGTAANYVGKLNEMPNTDKNLPKFYYFNTGIQRTADKIIWPSYRTVKGKQYYNIGNGGYIKASNIKFINGKLLYASEATITMGKSLHKNGKYLVHNSEGKLTNKRISLKEGQKITVDRMLMNGRSCWRMKGTNDYLWGSEIKKFPLQSLRY
;
A
#
# COMPACT_ATOMS: atom_id res chain seq x y z
N MET A 1 -31.61 13.72 68.48
CA MET A 1 -32.24 13.54 67.15
C MET A 1 -31.22 13.93 66.11
N SER A 2 -30.82 12.94 65.31
CA SER A 2 -29.89 13.04 64.18
C SER A 2 -30.62 13.59 62.97
N ALA A 3 -29.97 14.47 62.21
CA ALA A 3 -30.14 14.58 60.77
C ALA A 3 -28.93 15.33 60.19
N GLY A 4 -27.82 14.59 60.03
CA GLY A 4 -26.83 14.95 59.03
C GLY A 4 -27.36 14.52 57.65
N LEU A 5 -27.20 15.39 56.65
CA LEU A 5 -27.15 14.98 55.25
C LEU A 5 -25.78 15.40 54.72
N THR A 6 -24.86 14.47 54.91
CA THR A 6 -23.57 14.38 54.24
C THR A 6 -23.78 14.35 52.74
N PHE A 7 -23.26 15.36 52.03
CA PHE A 7 -23.01 15.23 50.60
C PHE A 7 -21.91 14.18 50.41
N SER A 8 -22.26 13.01 49.87
CA SER A 8 -21.26 12.00 49.51
C SER A 8 -20.52 12.45 48.27
N PHE A 9 -19.19 12.44 48.34
CA PHE A 9 -18.25 12.70 47.25
C PHE A 9 -18.22 11.56 46.19
N SER A 10 -19.34 10.85 46.00
CA SER A 10 -19.41 9.60 45.21
C SER A 10 -20.28 9.66 43.95
N GLU A 11 -20.91 10.79 43.63
CA GLU A 11 -21.77 10.91 42.42
C GLU A 11 -21.22 11.86 41.34
N ILE A 12 -19.91 12.13 41.34
CA ILE A 12 -19.28 13.00 40.32
C ILE A 12 -18.52 12.23 39.22
N ILE A 13 -18.29 10.92 39.30
CA ILE A 13 -17.58 10.20 38.21
C ILE A 13 -18.22 8.85 37.91
N ALA A 14 -19.19 8.85 37.00
CA ALA A 14 -19.49 7.67 36.19
C ALA A 14 -20.14 8.07 34.84
N HIS A 15 -19.50 8.97 34.09
CA HIS A 15 -19.47 8.77 32.63
C HIS A 15 -18.57 7.56 32.37
N GLN A 16 -19.10 6.36 32.63
CA GLN A 16 -18.52 5.13 32.10
C GLN A 16 -18.77 5.15 30.59
N ALA A 17 -17.89 5.82 29.86
CA ALA A 17 -17.58 5.35 28.52
C ALA A 17 -17.08 3.92 28.72
N GLN A 18 -17.94 2.93 28.45
CA GLN A 18 -17.57 1.53 28.41
C GLN A 18 -16.26 1.44 27.64
N ALA A 19 -15.16 1.11 28.31
CA ALA A 19 -13.84 1.10 27.70
C ALA A 19 -13.94 0.16 26.51
N ALA A 20 -13.92 0.72 25.29
CA ALA A 20 -14.11 -0.05 24.08
C ALA A 20 -13.06 -1.16 24.08
N THR A 21 -13.49 -2.42 24.08
CA THR A 21 -12.58 -3.55 23.96
C THR A 21 -11.87 -3.46 22.62
N SER A 22 -10.54 -3.49 22.63
CA SER A 22 -9.74 -3.45 21.40
C SER A 22 -10.08 -4.63 20.51
N GLU A 23 -10.20 -4.39 19.22
CA GLU A 23 -10.36 -5.45 18.22
C GLU A 23 -9.03 -6.15 17.93
N GLY A 24 -7.91 -5.47 18.18
CA GLY A 24 -6.57 -5.99 17.97
C GLY A 24 -5.50 -4.90 17.95
N THR A 25 -4.33 -5.20 17.37
CA THR A 25 -3.17 -4.29 17.32
C THR A 25 -2.72 -4.03 15.89
N ILE A 26 -2.20 -2.83 15.65
CA ILE A 26 -1.53 -2.47 14.40
C ILE A 26 -0.16 -1.90 14.71
N THR A 27 0.83 -2.27 13.90
CA THR A 27 2.20 -1.74 13.97
C THR A 27 2.52 -0.93 12.73
N MET A 28 3.14 0.24 12.91
CA MET A 28 3.40 1.20 11.85
C MET A 28 4.66 0.89 11.04
N ARG A 29 4.62 1.20 9.74
CA ARG A 29 5.65 0.83 8.76
C ARG A 29 6.91 1.69 8.69
N PHE A 30 6.80 2.96 9.08
CA PHE A 30 7.76 4.02 8.81
C PHE A 30 7.33 5.29 9.56
N ASP A 31 8.31 6.11 9.88
CA ASP A 31 8.12 7.44 10.46
C ASP A 31 7.19 8.33 9.59
N GLY A 32 6.23 9.00 10.21
CA GLY A 32 5.24 9.84 9.51
C GLY A 32 3.90 9.17 9.16
N ALA A 33 3.49 8.12 9.89
CA ALA A 33 2.14 7.57 9.78
C ALA A 33 1.12 8.57 10.36
N LEU A 34 0.62 9.48 9.51
CA LEU A 34 -0.32 10.52 9.93
C LEU A 34 -1.57 9.96 10.63
N VAL A 35 -1.98 10.65 11.68
CA VAL A 35 -3.27 10.42 12.35
C VAL A 35 -4.32 11.35 11.75
N TYR A 36 -5.51 10.81 11.51
CA TYR A 36 -6.62 11.48 10.86
C TYR A 36 -7.83 11.59 11.81
N ASP A 37 -8.66 12.60 11.60
CA ASP A 37 -9.98 12.70 12.20
C ASP A 37 -10.99 11.75 11.50
N LYS A 38 -12.21 11.66 12.04
CA LYS A 38 -13.31 10.86 11.47
C LYS A 38 -13.73 11.25 10.03
N ASN A 39 -13.32 12.44 9.56
CA ASN A 39 -13.64 12.96 8.23
C ASN A 39 -12.49 12.72 7.23
N GLY A 40 -11.36 12.16 7.68
CA GLY A 40 -10.20 11.87 6.85
C GLY A 40 -9.25 13.04 6.66
N LYS A 41 -9.32 14.06 7.53
CA LYS A 41 -8.38 15.17 7.59
C LYS A 41 -7.26 14.86 8.59
N PRO A 42 -5.98 15.13 8.27
CA PRO A 42 -4.90 14.97 9.24
C PRO A 42 -5.16 15.82 10.50
N LEU A 43 -4.91 15.26 11.68
CA LEU A 43 -4.92 16.00 12.94
C LEU A 43 -3.62 16.78 13.11
N SER A 44 -3.68 17.91 13.80
CA SER A 44 -2.49 18.68 14.19
C SER A 44 -1.80 18.12 15.44
N SER A 45 -2.56 17.47 16.32
CA SER A 45 -2.05 16.80 17.52
C SER A 45 -2.85 15.54 17.83
N TYR A 46 -2.21 14.57 18.49
CA TYR A 46 -2.85 13.35 18.99
C TYR A 46 -2.07 12.82 20.21
N PRO A 47 -2.74 12.32 21.26
CA PRO A 47 -2.05 11.81 22.45
C PRO A 47 -1.08 10.66 22.12
N GLY A 48 0.20 10.82 22.49
CA GLY A 48 1.25 9.83 22.22
C GLY A 48 1.78 9.83 20.78
N ALA A 49 1.36 10.79 19.95
CA ALA A 49 1.93 11.00 18.62
C ALA A 49 3.00 12.10 18.65
N GLY A 50 3.99 11.98 17.76
CA GLY A 50 4.88 13.08 17.41
C GLY A 50 4.17 14.08 16.49
N THR A 51 4.83 15.20 16.21
CA THR A 51 4.33 16.24 15.29
C THR A 51 5.37 16.54 14.21
N TYR A 52 4.96 16.47 12.94
CA TYR A 52 5.79 16.82 11.79
C TYR A 52 5.00 17.64 10.79
N LEU A 53 5.53 18.80 10.39
CA LEU A 53 4.83 19.77 9.53
C LEU A 53 3.40 20.05 10.03
N GLU A 54 3.29 20.33 11.34
CA GLU A 54 2.03 20.64 12.05
C GLU A 54 0.98 19.51 12.00
N LYS A 55 1.41 18.26 11.80
CA LYS A 55 0.52 17.10 11.75
C LYS A 55 0.98 16.01 12.70
N ALA A 56 0.02 15.44 13.41
CA ALA A 56 0.23 14.30 14.29
C ALA A 56 0.59 13.06 13.48
N TYR A 57 1.61 12.33 13.92
CA TYR A 57 2.03 11.09 13.31
C TYR A 57 2.51 10.07 14.35
N LEU A 58 2.39 8.80 14.00
CA LEU A 58 3.00 7.69 14.74
C LEU A 58 4.32 7.31 14.08
N GLU A 59 5.33 7.04 14.90
CA GLU A 59 6.68 6.63 14.48
C GLU A 59 6.70 5.23 13.85
N GLU A 60 7.81 4.87 13.19
CA GLU A 60 8.05 3.49 12.76
C GLU A 60 7.97 2.54 13.96
N ASP A 61 7.42 1.34 13.75
CA ASP A 61 7.28 0.30 14.78
C ASP A 61 6.39 0.65 15.99
N ALA A 62 5.78 1.83 16.01
CA ALA A 62 4.75 2.15 17.00
C ALA A 62 3.59 1.15 16.88
N THR A 63 3.31 0.45 17.98
CA THR A 63 2.18 -0.47 18.10
C THR A 63 1.05 0.19 18.87
N VAL A 64 -0.14 0.22 18.28
CA VAL A 64 -1.34 0.77 18.92
C VAL A 64 -2.51 -0.20 18.79
N ASN A 65 -3.40 -0.16 19.77
CA ASN A 65 -4.69 -0.84 19.68
C ASN A 65 -5.55 -0.16 18.61
N TYR A 66 -6.35 -0.96 17.91
CA TYR A 66 -7.45 -0.43 17.11
C TYR A 66 -8.79 -0.97 17.63
N TYR A 67 -9.84 -0.20 17.34
CA TYR A 67 -11.17 -0.39 17.89
C TYR A 67 -12.17 -0.39 16.75
N GLU A 68 -13.24 -1.17 16.89
CA GLU A 68 -14.29 -1.34 15.88
C GLU A 68 -13.78 -1.86 14.52
N LYS A 69 -14.74 -2.17 13.63
CA LYS A 69 -14.41 -2.53 12.25
C LYS A 69 -13.80 -1.34 11.50
N PRO A 70 -12.72 -1.54 10.73
CA PRO A 70 -12.10 -0.48 9.93
C PRO A 70 -13.09 0.23 9.00
N LYS A 71 -13.00 1.56 8.92
CA LYS A 71 -13.99 2.42 8.25
C LYS A 71 -13.52 2.85 6.87
N TYR A 72 -14.40 2.74 5.86
CA TYR A 72 -14.13 3.23 4.50
C TYR A 72 -14.59 4.69 4.34
N MET A 73 -13.69 5.61 4.62
CA MET A 73 -13.96 7.04 4.74
C MET A 73 -13.17 7.86 3.71
N ASN A 74 -13.40 9.17 3.72
CA ASN A 74 -12.63 10.09 2.89
C ASN A 74 -11.16 10.10 3.34
N TRP A 75 -10.27 10.40 2.40
CA TRP A 75 -8.84 10.55 2.63
C TRP A 75 -8.42 11.84 1.95
N TYR A 76 -8.21 12.88 2.75
CA TYR A 76 -7.75 14.16 2.29
C TYR A 76 -6.23 14.14 2.16
N HIS A 77 -5.73 14.04 0.93
CA HIS A 77 -4.30 14.02 0.66
C HIS A 77 -4.00 14.77 -0.65
N ARG A 78 -3.11 15.76 -0.56
CA ARG A 78 -2.67 16.62 -1.69
C ARG A 78 -3.83 17.19 -2.49
N ASN A 79 -4.81 17.78 -1.80
CA ASN A 79 -6.01 18.38 -2.40
C ASN A 79 -6.88 17.40 -3.22
N THR A 80 -6.72 16.08 -3.02
CA THR A 80 -7.57 15.07 -3.65
C THR A 80 -8.48 14.41 -2.62
N ASN A 81 -9.77 14.32 -2.94
CA ASN A 81 -10.74 13.56 -2.17
C ASN A 81 -10.78 12.12 -2.69
N LYS A 82 -10.01 11.25 -2.05
CA LYS A 82 -10.06 9.80 -2.30
C LYS A 82 -10.82 9.13 -1.15
N LYS A 83 -11.22 7.87 -1.33
CA LYS A 83 -11.66 7.03 -0.22
C LYS A 83 -10.65 5.92 0.03
N ALA A 84 -10.51 5.55 1.29
CA ALA A 84 -9.66 4.44 1.73
C ALA A 84 -10.18 3.90 3.07
N VAL A 85 -9.70 2.72 3.47
CA VAL A 85 -9.97 2.13 4.79
C VAL A 85 -9.00 2.68 5.83
N PHE A 86 -9.56 3.04 6.98
CA PHE A 86 -8.87 3.55 8.15
C PHE A 86 -9.20 2.72 9.38
N TYR A 87 -8.25 2.64 10.30
CA TYR A 87 -8.35 1.92 11.57
C TYR A 87 -8.49 2.96 12.69
N ASN A 88 -9.56 2.86 13.49
CA ASN A 88 -9.79 3.75 14.62
C ASN A 88 -8.84 3.34 15.75
N ILE A 89 -7.97 4.26 16.18
CA ILE A 89 -6.98 4.01 17.24
C ILE A 89 -7.41 4.63 18.58
N GLY A 90 -8.69 5.03 18.70
CA GLY A 90 -9.26 5.64 19.90
C GLY A 90 -9.04 7.15 19.94
N LYS A 91 -9.71 7.81 20.90
CA LYS A 91 -9.61 9.28 21.14
C LYS A 91 -9.84 10.12 19.87
N GLY A 92 -10.71 9.65 18.97
CA GLY A 92 -11.04 10.32 17.71
C GLY A 92 -9.99 10.20 16.59
N GLY A 93 -8.90 9.45 16.81
CA GLY A 93 -7.82 9.25 15.85
C GLY A 93 -8.01 8.03 14.95
N TYR A 94 -7.58 8.16 13.71
CA TYR A 94 -7.65 7.14 12.68
C TYR A 94 -6.32 7.02 11.93
N VAL A 95 -5.91 5.81 11.59
CA VAL A 95 -4.71 5.56 10.78
C VAL A 95 -5.10 4.92 9.45
N LEU A 96 -4.50 5.42 8.36
CA LEU A 96 -4.69 4.86 7.02
C LEU A 96 -4.04 3.48 6.93
N GLY A 97 -4.76 2.45 6.46
CA GLY A 97 -4.23 1.08 6.43
C GLY A 97 -3.04 0.83 5.49
N TYR A 98 -2.62 1.82 4.69
CA TYR A 98 -1.35 1.79 3.96
C TYR A 98 -0.12 1.92 4.86
N ASN A 99 -0.32 2.40 6.08
CA ASN A 99 0.74 2.59 7.06
C ASN A 99 0.88 1.40 8.02
N VAL A 100 -0.01 0.42 7.93
CA VAL A 100 -0.01 -0.77 8.80
C VAL A 100 0.95 -1.82 8.23
N ALA A 101 2.07 -2.04 8.91
CA ALA A 101 3.05 -3.09 8.58
C ALA A 101 2.69 -4.45 9.18
N SER A 102 2.12 -4.45 10.38
CA SER A 102 1.62 -5.66 11.04
C SER A 102 0.20 -5.42 11.55
N LEU A 103 -0.66 -6.44 11.45
CA LEU A 103 -2.01 -6.46 12.00
C LEU A 103 -2.18 -7.75 12.81
N ASP A 104 -2.36 -7.61 14.13
CA ASP A 104 -2.44 -8.71 15.09
C ASP A 104 -1.21 -9.63 14.97
N ASP A 105 -0.02 -9.01 15.03
CA ASP A 105 1.30 -9.64 14.94
C ASP A 105 1.55 -10.44 13.65
N LYS A 106 0.76 -10.17 12.60
CA LYS A 106 0.89 -10.81 11.28
C LYS A 106 1.21 -9.79 10.21
N GLY A 107 2.05 -10.23 9.26
CA GLY A 107 2.41 -9.43 8.09
C GLY A 107 1.20 -9.12 7.19
N THR A 108 1.20 -7.92 6.62
CA THR A 108 0.07 -7.37 5.89
C THR A 108 0.34 -7.13 4.40
N LEU A 109 -0.73 -7.15 3.63
CA LEU A 109 -0.81 -6.66 2.26
C LEU A 109 -1.62 -5.36 2.27
N SER A 110 -1.04 -4.25 1.80
CA SER A 110 -1.79 -3.01 1.62
C SER A 110 -2.51 -2.99 0.27
N VAL A 111 -3.83 -3.12 0.32
CA VAL A 111 -4.69 -3.16 -0.87
C VAL A 111 -4.85 -1.77 -1.47
N TYR A 112 -4.11 -1.48 -2.54
CA TYR A 112 -4.04 -0.14 -3.12
C TYR A 112 -5.10 0.13 -4.19
N ARG A 113 -5.59 -0.94 -4.81
CA ARG A 113 -6.77 -0.93 -5.68
C ARG A 113 -7.78 -1.90 -5.10
N ASN A 114 -9.07 -1.55 -5.15
CA ASN A 114 -10.14 -2.47 -4.76
C ASN A 114 -9.88 -3.84 -5.40
N SER A 115 -9.93 -4.89 -4.59
CA SER A 115 -9.70 -6.24 -5.05
C SER A 115 -10.86 -7.12 -4.66
N TYR A 116 -11.20 -8.06 -5.55
CA TYR A 116 -12.03 -9.17 -5.15
C TYR A 116 -11.20 -10.28 -4.53
N VAL A 117 -11.87 -11.14 -3.78
CA VAL A 117 -11.32 -12.40 -3.28
C VAL A 117 -11.55 -13.50 -4.33
N TYR A 118 -10.52 -14.30 -4.54
CA TYR A 118 -10.47 -15.43 -5.47
C TYR A 118 -10.25 -16.73 -4.71
N ASP A 119 -10.59 -17.86 -5.31
CA ASP A 119 -10.18 -19.17 -4.84
C ASP A 119 -8.75 -19.53 -5.29
N LYS A 120 -8.29 -20.72 -4.88
CA LYS A 120 -6.97 -21.27 -5.25
C LYS A 120 -6.77 -21.48 -6.76
N ASN A 121 -7.85 -21.45 -7.55
CA ASN A 121 -7.84 -21.63 -9.00
C ASN A 121 -8.04 -20.29 -9.74
N GLY A 122 -7.97 -19.16 -9.03
CA GLY A 122 -8.10 -17.82 -9.61
C GLY A 122 -9.53 -17.46 -10.04
N LYS A 123 -10.55 -18.23 -9.63
CA LYS A 123 -11.95 -17.90 -9.86
C LYS A 123 -12.45 -17.01 -8.73
N ARG A 124 -13.19 -15.96 -9.07
CA ARG A 124 -13.71 -15.00 -8.09
C ARG A 124 -14.74 -15.70 -7.18
N LEU A 125 -14.60 -15.53 -5.87
CA LEU A 125 -15.55 -16.05 -4.89
C LEU A 125 -16.86 -15.26 -4.89
N LYS A 126 -17.99 -15.95 -4.67
CA LYS A 126 -19.32 -15.34 -4.48
C LYS A 126 -19.59 -14.96 -3.02
N LYS A 127 -18.97 -15.69 -2.09
CA LYS A 127 -18.97 -15.42 -0.64
C LYS A 127 -17.56 -15.67 -0.10
N TYR A 128 -17.16 -14.92 0.92
CA TYR A 128 -15.91 -15.10 1.64
C TYR A 128 -16.21 -14.92 3.13
N GLN A 129 -15.72 -15.82 3.99
CA GLN A 129 -16.05 -15.80 5.44
C GLN A 129 -17.57 -15.60 5.68
N GLY A 130 -18.39 -16.44 5.06
CA GLY A 130 -19.85 -16.43 5.21
C GLY A 130 -20.63 -15.37 4.40
N SER A 131 -20.01 -14.28 3.91
CA SER A 131 -20.75 -13.16 3.29
C SER A 131 -20.25 -12.75 1.89
N LYS A 132 -21.17 -12.20 1.07
CA LYS A 132 -20.87 -11.55 -0.22
C LYS A 132 -20.11 -10.24 -0.03
N SER A 133 -20.41 -9.47 1.01
CA SER A 133 -19.75 -8.17 1.27
C SER A 133 -18.23 -8.33 1.48
N ASN A 134 -17.83 -9.43 2.11
CA ASN A 134 -16.43 -9.78 2.38
C ASN A 134 -15.65 -10.16 1.12
N THR A 135 -16.32 -10.37 -0.02
CA THR A 135 -15.61 -10.68 -1.29
C THR A 135 -14.95 -9.47 -1.92
N LEU A 136 -15.27 -8.25 -1.48
CA LEU A 136 -14.67 -7.01 -1.96
C LEU A 136 -13.79 -6.42 -0.87
N ILE A 137 -12.48 -6.51 -1.07
CA ILE A 137 -11.47 -5.88 -0.22
C ILE A 137 -11.23 -4.48 -0.76
N ARG A 138 -11.60 -3.48 0.04
CA ARG A 138 -11.55 -2.08 -0.35
C ARG A 138 -10.12 -1.56 -0.33
N LYS A 139 -9.90 -0.52 -1.12
CA LYS A 139 -8.69 0.29 -1.10
C LYS A 139 -8.40 0.75 0.34
N GLY A 140 -7.16 0.60 0.79
CA GLY A 140 -6.71 0.99 2.13
C GLY A 140 -6.76 -0.14 3.15
N THR A 141 -7.37 -1.29 2.85
CA THR A 141 -7.36 -2.42 3.78
C THR A 141 -5.94 -2.96 3.93
N ALA A 142 -5.50 -3.14 5.18
CA ALA A 142 -4.37 -3.99 5.53
C ALA A 142 -4.91 -5.41 5.72
N ALA A 143 -4.54 -6.32 4.83
CA ALA A 143 -5.01 -7.70 4.86
C ALA A 143 -3.86 -8.64 5.27
N ASN A 144 -4.06 -9.44 6.30
CA ASN A 144 -3.10 -10.47 6.66
C ASN A 144 -2.92 -11.47 5.51
N TYR A 145 -1.67 -11.75 5.13
CA TYR A 145 -1.37 -12.86 4.24
C TYR A 145 -1.02 -14.12 5.02
N VAL A 146 -1.17 -15.26 4.36
CA VAL A 146 -0.79 -16.57 4.90
C VAL A 146 0.38 -17.11 4.09
N GLY A 147 1.39 -17.59 4.80
CA GLY A 147 2.57 -18.24 4.22
C GLY A 147 3.86 -17.66 4.76
N LYS A 148 4.97 -18.34 4.43
CA LYS A 148 6.31 -17.89 4.80
C LYS A 148 6.79 -16.79 3.86
N LEU A 149 7.59 -15.90 4.42
CA LEU A 149 8.44 -14.99 3.67
C LEU A 149 9.61 -15.77 3.08
N ASN A 150 9.92 -15.50 1.83
CA ASN A 150 11.12 -15.96 1.18
C ASN A 150 12.10 -14.80 1.09
N GLU A 151 13.39 -15.10 1.10
CA GLU A 151 14.45 -14.11 0.98
C GLU A 151 15.56 -14.56 0.03
N MET A 152 16.23 -13.59 -0.59
CA MET A 152 17.43 -13.80 -1.40
C MET A 152 18.34 -12.56 -1.34
N PRO A 153 19.64 -12.68 -1.66
CA PRO A 153 20.52 -11.53 -1.80
C PRO A 153 19.98 -10.54 -2.83
N ASN A 154 20.30 -9.26 -2.66
CA ASN A 154 19.94 -8.24 -3.62
C ASN A 154 20.71 -8.41 -4.95
N THR A 155 20.08 -8.99 -5.97
CA THR A 155 20.68 -9.27 -7.29
C THR A 155 19.70 -9.01 -8.44
N ASP A 156 20.20 -8.89 -9.66
CA ASP A 156 19.39 -8.71 -10.88
C ASP A 156 18.94 -10.04 -11.51
N LYS A 157 19.43 -11.18 -11.01
CA LYS A 157 19.12 -12.51 -11.56
C LYS A 157 17.99 -13.18 -10.79
N ASN A 158 17.14 -13.92 -11.50
CA ASN A 158 16.09 -14.77 -10.92
C ASN A 158 15.14 -14.05 -9.95
N LEU A 159 14.85 -12.77 -10.22
CA LEU A 159 13.98 -11.96 -9.37
C LEU A 159 12.57 -12.57 -9.27
N PRO A 160 11.98 -12.66 -8.06
CA PRO A 160 10.57 -12.96 -7.92
C PRO A 160 9.72 -11.89 -8.63
N LYS A 161 8.50 -12.25 -9.03
CA LYS A 161 7.63 -11.34 -9.79
C LYS A 161 7.29 -10.07 -9.00
N PHE A 162 7.10 -10.23 -7.68
CA PHE A 162 6.82 -9.15 -6.75
C PHE A 162 7.68 -9.33 -5.50
N TYR A 163 8.27 -8.24 -5.02
CA TYR A 163 9.15 -8.25 -3.85
C TYR A 163 9.33 -6.87 -3.25
N TYR A 164 9.85 -6.80 -2.04
CA TYR A 164 10.31 -5.56 -1.42
C TYR A 164 11.75 -5.74 -0.93
N PHE A 165 12.42 -4.64 -0.60
CA PHE A 165 13.75 -4.68 -0.01
C PHE A 165 13.65 -4.57 1.51
N ASN A 166 14.41 -5.40 2.22
CA ASN A 166 14.33 -5.56 3.67
C ASN A 166 14.54 -4.24 4.42
N THR A 167 15.69 -3.58 4.23
CA THR A 167 16.00 -2.24 4.79
C THR A 167 15.32 -1.06 4.05
N GLY A 168 14.27 -1.32 3.28
CA GLY A 168 13.43 -0.26 2.69
C GLY A 168 13.59 -0.06 1.18
N ILE A 169 14.30 0.99 0.77
CA ILE A 169 14.46 1.35 -0.65
C ILE A 169 15.67 0.65 -1.27
N GLN A 170 15.66 0.44 -2.59
CA GLN A 170 16.69 -0.33 -3.31
C GLN A 170 18.14 0.02 -2.96
N ARG A 171 18.46 1.29 -2.69
CA ARG A 171 19.84 1.76 -2.47
C ARG A 171 20.44 1.29 -1.14
N THR A 172 19.60 1.06 -0.14
CA THR A 172 20.03 0.67 1.21
C THR A 172 19.88 -0.83 1.45
N ALA A 173 19.45 -1.57 0.43
CA ALA A 173 18.95 -2.94 0.51
C ALA A 173 20.03 -4.02 0.62
N ASP A 174 19.99 -4.77 1.73
CA ASP A 174 20.74 -6.00 1.97
C ASP A 174 20.10 -7.23 1.30
N LYS A 175 18.79 -7.40 1.45
CA LYS A 175 18.03 -8.56 0.96
C LYS A 175 16.76 -8.17 0.22
N ILE A 176 16.34 -9.05 -0.68
CA ILE A 176 15.04 -9.05 -1.34
C ILE A 176 14.14 -10.03 -0.60
N ILE A 177 12.94 -9.58 -0.23
CA ILE A 177 11.95 -10.38 0.51
C ILE A 177 10.61 -10.40 -0.23
N TRP A 178 9.91 -11.53 -0.21
CA TRP A 178 8.54 -11.63 -0.73
C TRP A 178 7.73 -12.72 -0.03
N PRO A 179 6.42 -12.50 0.19
CA PRO A 179 5.54 -13.58 0.63
C PRO A 179 5.28 -14.55 -0.51
N SER A 180 5.10 -15.81 -0.15
CA SER A 180 4.74 -16.86 -1.10
C SER A 180 3.44 -16.50 -1.84
N TYR A 181 3.43 -16.69 -3.16
CA TYR A 181 2.26 -16.45 -4.00
C TYR A 181 1.96 -17.64 -4.91
N ARG A 182 0.68 -17.77 -5.25
CA ARG A 182 0.22 -18.74 -6.24
C ARG A 182 0.14 -18.09 -7.62
N THR A 183 0.67 -18.77 -8.63
CA THR A 183 0.49 -18.37 -10.03
C THR A 183 -0.65 -19.16 -10.66
N VAL A 184 -1.64 -18.43 -11.20
CA VAL A 184 -2.75 -19.02 -11.96
C VAL A 184 -2.88 -18.25 -13.27
N LYS A 185 -2.72 -18.94 -14.41
CA LYS A 185 -2.81 -18.34 -15.75
C LYS A 185 -1.96 -17.06 -15.88
N GLY A 186 -0.70 -17.13 -15.41
CA GLY A 186 0.27 -16.03 -15.42
C GLY A 186 0.04 -14.91 -14.41
N LYS A 187 -0.99 -14.99 -13.56
CA LYS A 187 -1.32 -13.96 -12.54
C LYS A 187 -0.98 -14.47 -11.15
N GLN A 188 -0.44 -13.60 -10.30
CA GLN A 188 0.00 -13.91 -8.96
C GLN A 188 -1.07 -13.55 -7.94
N TYR A 189 -1.25 -14.42 -6.96
CA TYR A 189 -2.24 -14.29 -5.91
C TYR A 189 -1.63 -14.60 -4.55
N TYR A 190 -1.84 -13.71 -3.59
CA TYR A 190 -1.48 -13.95 -2.19
C TYR A 190 -2.64 -14.61 -1.47
N ASN A 191 -2.34 -15.65 -0.68
CA ASN A 191 -3.31 -16.29 0.20
C ASN A 191 -3.60 -15.37 1.39
N ILE A 192 -4.87 -15.18 1.75
CA ILE A 192 -5.31 -14.36 2.89
C ILE A 192 -6.09 -15.19 3.94
N GLY A 193 -5.95 -16.52 3.89
CA GLY A 193 -6.65 -17.46 4.77
C GLY A 193 -8.06 -17.82 4.28
N ASN A 194 -8.71 -18.76 4.96
CA ASN A 194 -10.11 -19.15 4.70
C ASN A 194 -10.42 -19.49 3.23
N GLY A 195 -9.44 -20.07 2.51
CA GLY A 195 -9.55 -20.38 1.09
C GLY A 195 -9.53 -19.18 0.14
N GLY A 196 -9.32 -17.97 0.65
CA GLY A 196 -9.34 -16.70 -0.07
C GLY A 196 -7.97 -16.25 -0.57
N TYR A 197 -7.97 -15.62 -1.74
CA TYR A 197 -6.78 -15.11 -2.41
C TYR A 197 -7.01 -13.71 -2.97
N ILE A 198 -6.00 -12.83 -2.89
CA ILE A 198 -6.01 -11.48 -3.47
C ILE A 198 -4.98 -11.38 -4.60
N LYS A 199 -5.33 -10.71 -5.70
CA LYS A 199 -4.38 -10.45 -6.81
C LYS A 199 -3.24 -9.55 -6.36
N ALA A 200 -2.00 -10.01 -6.55
CA ALA A 200 -0.79 -9.26 -6.21
C ALA A 200 -0.71 -7.91 -6.96
N SER A 201 -1.25 -7.83 -8.19
CA SER A 201 -1.29 -6.59 -8.98
C SER A 201 -2.11 -5.46 -8.36
N ASN A 202 -2.89 -5.73 -7.31
CA ASN A 202 -3.69 -4.75 -6.57
C ASN A 202 -3.00 -4.26 -5.27
N ILE A 203 -1.84 -4.84 -4.93
CA ILE A 203 -1.09 -4.56 -3.71
C ILE A 203 0.04 -3.58 -4.02
N LYS A 204 0.23 -2.56 -3.17
CA LYS A 204 1.32 -1.57 -3.33
C LYS A 204 2.41 -1.68 -2.26
N PHE A 205 2.04 -2.18 -1.09
CA PHE A 205 2.96 -2.36 0.03
C PHE A 205 2.74 -3.73 0.66
N ILE A 206 3.81 -4.32 1.17
CA ILE A 206 3.78 -5.56 1.95
C ILE A 206 4.60 -5.31 3.21
N ASN A 207 4.03 -5.62 4.37
CA ASN A 207 4.61 -5.28 5.67
C ASN A 207 5.00 -3.81 5.73
N GLY A 208 4.18 -2.96 5.13
CA GLY A 208 4.48 -1.54 5.01
C GLY A 208 5.63 -1.17 4.06
N LYS A 209 6.42 -2.09 3.51
CA LYS A 209 7.50 -1.76 2.58
C LYS A 209 6.99 -1.67 1.13
N LEU A 210 7.60 -0.81 0.32
CA LEU A 210 7.19 -0.55 -1.07
C LEU A 210 7.38 -1.79 -1.94
N LEU A 211 6.32 -2.19 -2.65
CA LEU A 211 6.36 -3.35 -3.52
C LEU A 211 6.94 -2.99 -4.89
N TYR A 212 7.96 -3.74 -5.28
CA TYR A 212 8.58 -3.75 -6.59
C TYR A 212 8.07 -4.92 -7.42
N ALA A 213 8.11 -4.77 -8.74
CA ALA A 213 7.89 -5.83 -9.69
C ALA A 213 9.16 -6.04 -10.55
N SER A 214 9.50 -7.29 -10.86
CA SER A 214 10.62 -7.58 -11.76
C SER A 214 10.36 -7.12 -13.20
N GLU A 215 9.09 -7.00 -13.57
CA GLU A 215 8.62 -6.37 -14.79
C GLU A 215 7.15 -5.96 -14.60
N ALA A 216 6.72 -4.96 -15.36
CA ALA A 216 5.34 -4.50 -15.38
C ALA A 216 4.92 -4.00 -16.76
N THR A 217 3.62 -3.75 -16.93
CA THR A 217 3.07 -3.22 -18.17
C THR A 217 2.70 -1.75 -17.99
N ILE A 218 3.21 -0.90 -18.89
CA ILE A 218 2.77 0.49 -19.05
C ILE A 218 1.78 0.62 -20.22
N THR A 219 1.10 1.75 -20.32
CA THR A 219 0.32 2.12 -21.51
C THR A 219 0.81 3.46 -22.02
N MET A 220 1.20 3.51 -23.30
CA MET A 220 1.67 4.73 -23.94
C MET A 220 0.56 5.77 -24.05
N GLY A 221 0.93 7.02 -23.81
CA GLY A 221 0.12 8.20 -24.15
C GLY A 221 0.38 8.65 -25.58
N LYS A 222 -0.01 9.89 -25.87
CA LYS A 222 0.28 10.53 -27.16
C LYS A 222 1.76 10.92 -27.22
N SER A 223 2.39 10.69 -28.37
CA SER A 223 3.74 11.22 -28.64
C SER A 223 3.75 12.75 -28.54
N LEU A 224 4.80 13.29 -27.92
CA LEU A 224 5.04 14.73 -27.82
C LEU A 224 5.81 15.28 -29.03
N HIS A 225 6.11 14.45 -30.03
CA HIS A 225 6.91 14.81 -31.19
C HIS A 225 6.05 14.94 -32.45
N LYS A 226 6.36 15.92 -33.30
CA LYS A 226 5.59 16.27 -34.52
C LYS A 226 5.40 15.10 -35.50
N ASN A 227 6.33 14.15 -35.54
CA ASN A 227 6.26 12.98 -36.42
C ASN A 227 5.54 11.78 -35.81
N GLY A 228 4.95 11.92 -34.62
CA GLY A 228 4.23 10.85 -33.91
C GLY A 228 5.12 9.71 -33.39
N LYS A 229 6.44 9.79 -33.57
CA LYS A 229 7.40 8.80 -33.09
C LYS A 229 7.89 9.15 -31.68
N TYR A 230 8.28 8.14 -30.93
CA TYR A 230 8.77 8.31 -29.56
C TYR A 230 10.29 8.32 -29.57
N LEU A 231 10.89 9.25 -28.85
CA LEU A 231 12.32 9.24 -28.59
C LEU A 231 12.60 8.39 -27.35
N VAL A 232 13.77 7.74 -27.36
CA VAL A 232 14.21 6.91 -26.24
C VAL A 232 15.47 7.47 -25.61
N HIS A 233 15.65 7.17 -24.34
CA HIS A 233 16.85 7.49 -23.57
C HIS A 233 17.69 6.21 -23.40
N ASN A 234 18.98 6.37 -23.14
CA ASN A 234 19.86 5.25 -22.78
C ASN A 234 19.84 4.98 -21.27
N SER A 235 20.66 4.03 -20.80
CA SER A 235 20.80 3.65 -19.38
C SER A 235 21.33 4.76 -18.47
N GLU A 236 21.96 5.80 -19.03
CA GLU A 236 22.42 6.99 -18.29
C GLU A 236 21.34 8.08 -18.20
N GLY A 237 20.23 7.91 -18.93
CA GLY A 237 19.14 8.88 -19.01
C GLY A 237 19.37 9.97 -20.04
N LYS A 238 20.37 9.82 -20.91
CA LYS A 238 20.62 10.73 -22.03
C LYS A 238 19.65 10.43 -23.16
N LEU A 239 19.04 11.47 -23.71
CA LEU A 239 18.18 11.37 -24.90
C LEU A 239 19.02 10.87 -26.08
N THR A 240 18.49 9.92 -26.83
CA THR A 240 19.14 9.40 -28.03
C THR A 240 18.44 9.93 -29.29
N ASN A 241 19.10 9.81 -30.44
CA ASN A 241 18.49 10.12 -31.74
C ASN A 241 17.57 8.99 -32.26
N LYS A 242 17.48 7.87 -31.52
CA LYS A 242 16.66 6.72 -31.91
C LYS A 242 15.18 7.04 -31.77
N ARG A 243 14.43 6.77 -32.83
CA ARG A 243 12.99 6.95 -32.92
C ARG A 243 12.30 5.60 -33.06
N ILE A 244 11.36 5.32 -32.19
CA ILE A 244 10.58 4.08 -32.23
C ILE A 244 9.13 4.37 -32.63
N SER A 245 8.56 3.43 -33.40
CA SER A 245 7.18 3.49 -33.86
C SER A 245 6.28 2.75 -32.87
N LEU A 246 5.70 3.48 -31.93
CA LEU A 246 4.65 2.98 -31.02
C LEU A 246 3.32 3.69 -31.32
N LYS A 247 2.23 3.18 -30.77
CA LYS A 247 0.89 3.78 -30.87
C LYS A 247 0.40 4.25 -29.50
N GLU A 248 -0.40 5.33 -29.46
CA GLU A 248 -1.13 5.69 -28.24
C GLU A 248 -1.98 4.48 -27.80
N GLY A 249 -2.00 4.20 -26.50
CA GLY A 249 -2.73 3.06 -25.93
C GLY A 249 -1.99 1.72 -26.06
N GLN A 250 -0.86 1.66 -26.77
CA GLN A 250 -0.04 0.46 -26.84
C GLN A 250 0.48 0.09 -25.46
N LYS A 251 0.40 -1.21 -25.14
CA LYS A 251 0.93 -1.78 -23.90
C LYS A 251 2.36 -2.25 -24.11
N ILE A 252 3.26 -1.80 -23.26
CA ILE A 252 4.68 -2.15 -23.32
C ILE A 252 5.10 -2.78 -22.01
N THR A 253 5.87 -3.86 -22.08
CA THR A 253 6.48 -4.47 -20.90
C THR A 253 7.79 -3.75 -20.59
N VAL A 254 7.93 -3.32 -19.34
CA VAL A 254 9.08 -2.59 -18.82
C VAL A 254 9.62 -3.29 -17.58
N ASP A 255 10.92 -3.25 -17.36
CA ASP A 255 11.59 -3.99 -16.29
C ASP A 255 12.51 -3.14 -15.41
N ARG A 256 12.82 -1.91 -15.82
CA ARG A 256 13.56 -0.93 -15.01
C ARG A 256 12.98 0.47 -15.12
N MET A 257 13.30 1.30 -14.15
CA MET A 257 12.97 2.71 -14.12
C MET A 257 14.22 3.52 -13.78
N LEU A 258 14.60 4.47 -14.61
CA LEU A 258 15.67 5.41 -14.29
C LEU A 258 15.09 6.71 -13.74
N MET A 259 15.69 7.28 -12.70
CA MET A 259 15.40 8.62 -12.20
C MET A 259 16.69 9.46 -12.18
N ASN A 260 16.95 10.21 -13.26
CA ASN A 260 18.08 11.13 -13.37
C ASN A 260 17.65 12.38 -14.16
N GLY A 261 17.18 13.42 -13.45
CA GLY A 261 16.52 14.61 -14.03
C GLY A 261 15.14 14.34 -14.65
N ARG A 262 15.00 13.20 -15.36
CA ARG A 262 13.76 12.67 -15.93
C ARG A 262 13.50 11.27 -15.40
N SER A 263 12.23 10.92 -15.27
CA SER A 263 11.83 9.52 -15.02
C SER A 263 11.64 8.82 -16.36
N CYS A 264 12.34 7.70 -16.55
CA CYS A 264 12.26 6.89 -17.78
C CYS A 264 12.09 5.40 -17.46
N TRP A 265 11.45 4.64 -18.34
CA TRP A 265 11.14 3.22 -18.14
C TRP A 265 11.78 2.37 -19.24
N ARG A 266 12.62 1.40 -18.87
CA ARG A 266 13.30 0.53 -19.83
C ARG A 266 12.32 -0.43 -20.46
N MET A 267 12.27 -0.47 -21.80
CA MET A 267 11.54 -1.52 -22.49
C MET A 267 12.27 -2.84 -22.29
N LYS A 268 11.57 -3.85 -21.77
CA LYS A 268 12.16 -5.14 -21.41
C LYS A 268 12.89 -5.76 -22.60
N GLY A 269 14.11 -6.24 -22.38
CA GLY A 269 14.94 -6.87 -23.41
C GLY A 269 15.67 -5.87 -24.33
N THR A 270 15.66 -4.59 -24.00
CA THR A 270 16.38 -3.53 -24.74
C THR A 270 17.17 -2.65 -23.77
N ASN A 271 18.02 -1.77 -24.32
CA ASN A 271 18.69 -0.69 -23.59
C ASN A 271 17.96 0.66 -23.76
N ASP A 272 16.75 0.65 -24.31
CA ASP A 272 15.97 1.85 -24.61
C ASP A 272 14.98 2.16 -23.47
N TYR A 273 14.98 3.41 -23.03
CA TYR A 273 14.11 3.90 -21.97
C TYR A 273 13.09 4.90 -22.51
N LEU A 274 11.81 4.63 -22.26
CA LEU A 274 10.68 5.49 -22.59
C LEU A 274 10.55 6.63 -21.59
N TRP A 275 10.33 7.85 -22.07
CA TRP A 275 10.15 8.99 -21.19
C TRP A 275 8.80 8.97 -20.47
N GLY A 276 8.81 9.24 -19.17
CA GLY A 276 7.61 9.27 -18.33
C GLY A 276 6.50 10.17 -18.85
N SER A 277 6.84 11.34 -19.40
CA SER A 277 5.85 12.30 -19.88
C SER A 277 4.99 11.78 -21.04
N GLU A 278 5.45 10.75 -21.75
CA GLU A 278 4.73 10.10 -22.85
C GLU A 278 3.98 8.83 -22.40
N ILE A 279 3.97 8.50 -21.11
CA ILE A 279 3.27 7.34 -20.54
C ILE A 279 1.95 7.78 -19.93
N LYS A 280 0.84 7.23 -20.42
CA LYS A 280 -0.53 7.50 -19.94
C LYS A 280 -0.87 6.72 -18.67
N LYS A 281 -0.35 5.49 -18.55
CA LYS A 281 -0.63 4.63 -17.40
C LYS A 281 0.63 3.93 -16.93
N PHE A 282 1.00 4.23 -15.69
CA PHE A 282 2.13 3.63 -15.00
C PHE A 282 1.74 2.32 -14.29
N PRO A 283 2.73 1.44 -14.02
CA PRO A 283 2.52 0.29 -13.17
C PRO A 283 2.13 0.73 -11.75
N LEU A 284 1.39 -0.12 -11.05
CA LEU A 284 1.09 0.15 -9.64
C LEU A 284 2.36 -0.05 -8.80
N GLN A 285 3.03 -1.19 -8.95
CA GLN A 285 4.28 -1.51 -8.28
C GLN A 285 5.43 -0.69 -8.87
N SER A 286 6.44 -0.44 -8.06
CA SER A 286 7.67 0.21 -8.53
C SER A 286 8.49 -0.76 -9.37
N LEU A 287 9.39 -0.22 -10.19
CA LEU A 287 10.43 -1.01 -10.85
C LEU A 287 11.77 -0.65 -10.24
N ARG A 288 12.72 -1.58 -10.39
CA ARG A 288 14.10 -1.39 -9.98
C ARG A 288 14.76 -0.28 -10.84
N TYR A 289 15.68 0.47 -10.24
CA TYR A 289 16.62 1.36 -10.94
C TYR A 289 17.63 0.57 -11.76
#